data_AF-A0A7S1MIV5-F1
#
_entry.id   AF-A0A7S1MIV5-F1
#
_cell.length_a   1.000
_cell.length_b   1.000
_cell.length_c   1.000
_cell.angle_alpha   90.00
_cell.angle_beta   90.00
_cell.angle_gamma   90.00
#
_symmetry.space_group_name_H-M   'P 1'
#
loop_
_entity.id
_entity.type
_entity.pdbx_description
1 polymer ?
#
loop_
_entity_poly.entity_id
_entity_poly.type
_entity_poly.pdbx_seq_one_letter_code
_entity_poly.pdbx_strand_id
1 'polypeptide(L)'
;MRATVVFVVALVLVAACMRVAAEDAAPESPKPQARKLRSLFQACRDDIKRLCKQRRGVLNCIEKNATNVENEVCAAWLKARAACKADVEKSSCATTPFRACLMKLDTDSLTTDCSESDFYKSVRRTRNLINKRRAAAGAGTTGTGGGAAAGSSDSK
;
A
#
# COMPACT_ATOMS: atom_id res chain seq x y z
N MET A 1 5.95 22.34 -68.34
CA MET A 1 7.05 22.53 -67.36
C MET A 1 6.58 22.91 -65.94
N ARG A 2 5.35 23.41 -65.71
CA ARG A 2 4.87 23.74 -64.35
C ARG A 2 4.48 22.55 -63.48
N ALA A 3 4.03 21.44 -64.07
CA ALA A 3 3.57 20.25 -63.33
C ALA A 3 4.70 19.46 -62.64
N THR A 4 5.90 19.44 -63.23
CA THR A 4 7.07 18.73 -62.69
C THR A 4 7.64 19.41 -61.44
N VAL A 5 7.55 20.74 -61.34
CA VAL A 5 8.07 21.49 -60.19
C VAL A 5 7.21 21.24 -58.93
N VAL A 6 5.88 21.17 -59.09
CA VAL A 6 4.96 20.92 -57.97
C VAL A 6 5.16 19.51 -57.39
N PHE A 7 5.42 18.53 -58.24
CA PHE A 7 5.62 17.14 -57.81
C PHE A 7 6.93 16.95 -57.03
N VAL A 8 8.00 17.64 -57.43
CA VAL A 8 9.29 17.59 -56.72
C VAL A 8 9.22 18.29 -55.37
N VAL A 9 8.52 19.42 -55.27
CA VAL A 9 8.32 20.13 -53.99
C VAL A 9 7.49 19.30 -53.00
N ALA A 10 6.44 18.61 -53.48
CA ALA A 10 5.64 17.72 -52.64
C ALA A 10 6.43 16.52 -52.12
N LEU A 11 7.30 15.92 -52.95
CA LEU A 11 8.18 14.82 -52.52
C LEU A 11 9.22 15.24 -51.48
N VAL A 12 9.78 16.44 -51.60
CA VAL A 12 10.73 16.98 -50.60
C VAL A 12 10.04 17.29 -49.27
N LEU A 13 8.78 17.76 -49.29
CA LEU A 13 8.00 18.00 -48.07
C LEU A 13 7.66 16.70 -47.32
N VAL A 14 7.29 15.63 -48.03
CA VAL A 14 7.02 14.32 -47.39
C VAL A 14 8.28 13.70 -46.80
N ALA A 15 9.44 13.85 -47.47
CA ALA A 15 10.72 13.37 -46.94
C ALA A 15 11.21 14.16 -45.71
N ALA A 16 10.85 15.45 -45.60
CA ALA A 16 11.16 16.27 -44.43
C ALA A 16 10.28 15.92 -43.20
N CYS A 17 9.05 15.45 -43.41
CA CYS A 17 8.15 15.07 -42.32
C CYS A 17 8.53 13.73 -41.64
N MET A 18 9.33 12.86 -42.28
CA MET A 18 9.71 11.56 -41.70
C MET A 18 11.02 11.55 -40.90
N ARG A 19 11.67 12.70 -40.69
CA ARG A 19 12.93 12.81 -39.91
C ARG A 19 12.80 13.51 -38.55
N VAL A 20 11.58 13.60 -38.01
CA VAL A 20 11.36 13.95 -36.59
C VAL A 20 10.74 12.75 -35.86
N ALA A 21 11.45 11.63 -35.93
CA ALA A 21 11.41 10.60 -34.90
C ALA A 21 12.83 10.49 -34.34
N ALA A 22 13.40 11.64 -33.96
CA ALA A 22 14.53 11.65 -33.06
C ALA A 22 13.99 11.08 -31.76
N GLU A 23 14.44 9.87 -31.45
CA GLU A 23 14.41 9.27 -30.13
C GLU A 23 14.81 10.33 -29.11
N ASP A 24 13.80 10.98 -28.54
CA ASP A 24 13.89 11.61 -27.24
C ASP A 24 14.15 10.43 -26.30
N ALA A 25 15.44 10.16 -26.09
CA ALA A 25 15.92 9.42 -24.95
C ALA A 25 15.55 10.24 -23.72
N ALA A 26 14.25 10.20 -23.39
CA ALA A 26 13.73 10.58 -22.11
C ALA A 26 14.63 9.88 -21.10
N PRO A 27 15.27 10.62 -20.17
CA PRO A 27 16.08 9.99 -19.15
C PRO A 27 15.23 8.88 -18.54
N GLU A 28 15.72 7.64 -18.59
CA GLU A 28 15.07 6.49 -17.96
C GLU A 28 14.83 6.92 -16.52
N SER A 29 13.60 7.39 -16.26
CA SER A 29 13.15 7.83 -14.96
C SER A 29 13.44 6.65 -14.06
N PRO A 30 14.31 6.80 -13.05
CA PRO A 30 14.89 5.66 -12.35
C PRO A 30 13.75 4.76 -11.93
N LYS A 31 13.63 3.59 -12.60
CA LYS A 31 12.57 2.60 -12.37
C LYS A 31 12.39 2.58 -10.87
N PRO A 32 11.22 3.02 -10.33
CA PRO A 32 11.05 3.16 -8.91
C PRO A 32 11.41 1.81 -8.34
N GLN A 33 12.58 1.71 -7.72
CA GLN A 33 13.02 0.44 -7.18
C GLN A 33 11.88 0.10 -6.25
N ALA A 34 11.19 -1.00 -6.55
CA ALA A 34 10.09 -1.52 -5.77
C ALA A 34 10.66 -2.02 -4.43
N ARG A 35 11.28 -1.12 -3.67
CA ARG A 35 11.50 -1.23 -2.25
C ARG A 35 10.11 -1.44 -1.73
N LYS A 36 9.76 -2.70 -1.45
CA LYS A 36 8.50 -3.12 -0.83
C LYS A 36 8.15 -2.10 0.23
N LEU A 37 7.31 -1.13 -0.10
CA LEU A 37 6.89 -0.09 0.82
C LEU A 37 6.13 -0.80 1.91
N ARG A 38 6.70 -0.79 3.12
CA ARG A 38 6.17 -1.61 4.21
C ARG A 38 5.04 -0.89 4.94
N SER A 39 4.95 0.43 4.87
CA SER A 39 3.94 1.20 5.59
C SER A 39 3.61 2.56 4.95
N LEU A 40 2.43 3.09 5.29
CA LEU A 40 1.97 4.43 4.89
C LEU A 40 2.98 5.53 5.28
N PHE A 41 3.61 5.40 6.46
CA PHE A 41 4.65 6.35 6.90
C PHE A 41 5.91 6.33 6.02
N GLN A 42 6.21 5.20 5.36
CA GLN A 42 7.29 5.14 4.38
C GLN A 42 6.85 5.74 3.04
N ALA A 43 5.63 5.44 2.60
CA ALA A 43 5.08 5.97 1.35
C ALA A 43 4.92 7.50 1.38
N CYS A 44 4.50 8.04 2.52
CA CYS A 44 4.21 9.46 2.72
C CYS A 44 5.31 10.23 3.44
N ARG A 45 6.55 9.70 3.54
CA ARG A 45 7.58 10.28 4.40
C ARG A 45 7.84 11.77 4.11
N ASP A 46 7.98 12.12 2.84
CA ASP A 46 8.38 13.47 2.44
C ASP A 46 7.20 14.44 2.55
N ASP A 47 6.00 14.01 2.14
CA ASP A 47 4.77 14.79 2.35
C ASP A 47 4.43 14.99 3.83
N ILE A 48 4.69 14.00 4.69
CA ILE A 48 4.51 14.14 6.13
C ILE A 48 5.43 15.25 6.66
N LYS A 49 6.71 15.30 6.25
CA LYS A 49 7.62 16.35 6.70
C LYS A 49 7.20 17.73 6.20
N ARG A 50 6.72 17.80 4.96
CA ARG A 50 6.30 19.05 4.30
C ARG A 50 4.99 19.60 4.88
N LEU A 51 3.98 18.73 5.04
CA LEU A 51 2.61 19.12 5.39
C LEU A 51 2.34 19.03 6.91
N CYS A 52 2.98 18.10 7.62
CA CYS A 52 2.69 17.81 9.02
C CYS A 52 3.83 18.23 9.96
N LYS A 53 3.68 19.41 10.55
CA LYS A 53 4.66 20.00 11.49
C LYS A 53 4.75 19.26 12.83
N GLN A 54 3.72 18.50 13.22
CA GLN A 54 3.65 17.80 14.51
C GLN A 54 3.80 16.29 14.37
N ARG A 55 4.46 15.66 15.37
CA ARG A 55 4.61 14.19 15.43
C ARG A 55 3.36 13.46 15.91
N ARG A 56 2.45 14.14 16.64
CA ARG A 56 1.18 13.55 17.07
C ARG A 56 0.14 13.71 15.98
N GLY A 57 -0.67 12.68 15.74
CA GLY A 57 -1.76 12.75 14.78
C GLY A 57 -1.34 12.84 13.31
N VAL A 58 -0.11 12.41 12.96
CA VAL A 58 0.43 12.48 11.59
C VAL A 58 -0.51 11.84 10.55
N LEU A 59 -1.15 10.72 10.88
CA LEU A 59 -2.15 10.09 10.00
C LEU A 59 -3.35 10.99 9.73
N ASN A 60 -3.91 11.64 10.76
CA ASN A 60 -5.02 12.57 10.59
C ASN A 60 -4.58 13.81 9.80
N CYS A 61 -3.38 14.34 10.07
CA CYS A 61 -2.83 15.46 9.34
C CYS A 61 -2.66 15.17 7.84
N ILE A 62 -2.06 14.04 7.48
CA ILE A 62 -1.82 13.69 6.07
C ILE A 62 -3.13 13.37 5.36
N GLU A 63 -4.10 12.75 6.03
CA GLU A 63 -5.44 12.52 5.48
C GLU A 63 -6.19 13.83 5.18
N LYS A 64 -6.12 14.82 6.08
CA LYS A 64 -6.71 16.15 5.87
C LYS A 64 -6.07 16.92 4.72
N ASN A 65 -4.82 16.61 4.40
CA ASN A 65 -4.07 17.25 3.32
C ASN A 65 -3.93 16.34 2.08
N ALA A 66 -4.80 15.33 1.92
CA ALA A 66 -4.68 14.36 0.83
C ALA A 66 -4.66 15.00 -0.56
N THR A 67 -5.32 16.15 -0.74
CA THR A 67 -5.32 16.93 -2.00
C THR A 67 -4.01 17.67 -2.27
N ASN A 68 -3.19 17.89 -1.24
CA ASN A 68 -1.92 18.61 -1.31
C ASN A 68 -0.71 17.66 -1.36
N VAL A 69 -0.94 16.34 -1.39
CA VAL A 69 0.10 15.32 -1.47
C VAL A 69 0.65 15.28 -2.89
N GLU A 70 1.97 15.46 -3.01
CA GLU A 70 2.65 15.50 -4.32
C GLU A 70 3.20 14.12 -4.70
N ASN A 71 3.53 13.27 -3.72
CA ASN A 71 3.99 11.92 -4.00
C ASN A 71 2.82 11.02 -4.42
N GLU A 72 2.82 10.61 -5.68
CA GLU A 72 1.79 9.73 -6.26
C GLU A 72 1.59 8.43 -5.47
N VAL A 73 2.67 7.87 -4.92
CA VAL A 73 2.60 6.65 -4.10
C VAL A 73 1.91 6.94 -2.78
N CYS A 74 2.21 8.06 -2.12
CA CYS A 74 1.48 8.47 -0.92
C CYS A 74 -0.01 8.70 -1.24
N ALA A 75 -0.31 9.39 -2.33
CA ALA A 75 -1.68 9.67 -2.76
C ALA A 75 -2.47 8.37 -3.01
N ALA A 76 -1.86 7.41 -3.72
CA ALA A 76 -2.45 6.09 -3.95
C ALA A 76 -2.70 5.32 -2.64
N TRP A 77 -1.76 5.37 -1.69
CA TRP A 77 -1.92 4.76 -0.37
C TRP A 77 -3.04 5.41 0.45
N LEU A 78 -3.21 6.73 0.37
CA LEU A 78 -4.29 7.45 1.05
C LEU A 78 -5.65 7.14 0.43
N LYS A 79 -5.74 7.13 -0.90
CA LYS A 79 -6.97 6.75 -1.64
C LYS A 79 -7.40 5.33 -1.27
N ALA A 80 -6.49 4.36 -1.34
CA ALA A 80 -6.75 2.98 -0.96
C ALA A 80 -7.21 2.87 0.50
N ARG A 81 -6.58 3.62 1.41
CA ARG A 81 -6.99 3.63 2.82
C ARG A 81 -8.39 4.21 3.01
N ALA A 82 -8.77 5.24 2.25
CA ALA A 82 -10.11 5.80 2.28
C ALA A 82 -11.15 4.78 1.79
N ALA A 83 -10.86 4.05 0.70
CA ALA A 83 -11.71 2.96 0.22
C ALA A 83 -11.89 1.88 1.31
N CYS A 84 -10.80 1.41 1.91
CA CYS A 84 -10.87 0.44 3.00
C CYS A 84 -11.63 0.95 4.23
N LYS A 85 -11.56 2.25 4.54
CA LYS A 85 -12.34 2.86 5.64
C LYS A 85 -13.84 2.78 5.34
N ALA A 86 -14.25 3.14 4.13
CA ALA A 86 -15.64 3.06 3.71
C ALA A 86 -16.18 1.62 3.78
N ASP A 87 -15.36 0.62 3.43
CA ASP A 87 -15.74 -0.79 3.57
C ASP A 87 -15.87 -1.20 5.06
N VAL A 88 -14.96 -0.75 5.91
CA VAL A 88 -15.01 -0.99 7.36
C VAL A 88 -16.24 -0.35 8.00
N GLU A 89 -16.59 0.88 7.61
CA GLU A 89 -17.76 1.61 8.13
C GLU A 89 -19.08 0.90 7.81
N LYS A 90 -19.14 0.15 6.71
CA LYS A 90 -20.30 -0.66 6.32
C LYS A 90 -20.32 -2.06 6.95
N SER A 91 -19.24 -2.44 7.64
CA SER A 91 -19.07 -3.78 8.18
C SER A 91 -19.60 -3.94 9.61
N SER A 92 -19.80 -5.18 10.03
CA SER A 92 -20.23 -5.52 11.39
C SER A 92 -19.22 -5.16 12.49
N CYS A 93 -17.95 -4.89 12.14
CA CYS A 93 -16.91 -4.53 13.12
C CYS A 93 -16.55 -3.04 13.15
N ALA A 94 -17.38 -2.17 12.60
CA ALA A 94 -17.15 -0.72 12.52
C ALA A 94 -16.87 -0.04 13.86
N THR A 95 -17.37 -0.59 14.97
CA THR A 95 -17.13 -0.08 16.34
C THR A 95 -15.75 -0.41 16.89
N THR A 96 -15.01 -1.31 16.23
CA THR A 96 -13.65 -1.69 16.64
C THR A 96 -12.60 -0.84 15.93
N PRO A 97 -11.35 -0.76 16.45
CA PRO A 97 -10.31 0.03 15.79
C PRO A 97 -10.15 -0.39 14.32
N PHE A 98 -10.17 0.60 13.40
CA PHE A 98 -10.16 0.41 11.94
C PHE A 98 -9.25 -0.74 11.47
N ARG A 99 -7.99 -0.75 11.91
CA ARG A 99 -7.01 -1.77 11.50
C ARG A 99 -7.38 -3.17 11.99
N ALA A 100 -7.93 -3.29 13.20
CA ALA A 100 -8.38 -4.56 13.76
C ALA A 100 -9.61 -5.08 13.02
N CYS A 101 -10.56 -4.20 12.71
CA CYS A 101 -11.73 -4.55 11.90
C CYS A 101 -11.31 -5.03 10.49
N LEU A 102 -10.51 -4.23 9.78
CA LEU A 102 -10.02 -4.56 8.44
C LEU A 102 -9.28 -5.91 8.36
N MET A 103 -8.59 -6.31 9.44
CA MET A 103 -7.91 -7.62 9.51
C MET A 103 -8.86 -8.81 9.68
N LYS A 104 -10.09 -8.58 10.15
CA LYS A 104 -11.14 -9.60 10.34
C LYS A 104 -12.05 -9.75 9.13
N LEU A 105 -12.18 -8.71 8.31
CA LEU A 105 -13.03 -8.77 7.11
C LEU A 105 -12.46 -9.73 6.07
N ASP A 106 -13.38 -10.46 5.43
CA ASP A 106 -13.08 -11.31 4.29
C ASP A 106 -12.76 -10.46 3.08
N THR A 107 -11.83 -10.94 2.25
CA THR A 107 -11.34 -10.18 1.11
C THR A 107 -12.45 -9.93 0.08
N ASP A 108 -13.42 -10.84 -0.02
CA ASP A 108 -14.57 -10.73 -0.92
C ASP A 108 -15.61 -9.70 -0.45
N SER A 109 -15.56 -9.30 0.84
CA SER A 109 -16.42 -8.23 1.38
C SER A 109 -15.84 -6.83 1.16
N LEU A 110 -14.66 -6.72 0.55
CA LEU A 110 -13.97 -5.46 0.30
C LEU A 110 -14.08 -5.07 -1.17
N THR A 111 -14.18 -3.77 -1.43
CA THR A 111 -14.09 -3.23 -2.78
C THR A 111 -12.73 -3.53 -3.41
N THR A 112 -12.67 -3.61 -4.74
CA THR A 112 -11.42 -3.80 -5.50
C THR A 112 -10.38 -2.74 -5.14
N ASP A 113 -10.82 -1.49 -5.01
CA ASP A 113 -9.97 -0.35 -4.59
C ASP A 113 -9.30 -0.58 -3.23
N CYS A 114 -9.95 -1.30 -2.32
CA CYS A 114 -9.34 -1.71 -1.05
C CYS A 114 -8.52 -3.00 -1.21
N SER A 115 -9.12 -4.09 -1.68
CA SER A 115 -8.54 -5.44 -1.63
C SER A 115 -7.30 -5.61 -2.49
N GLU A 116 -7.24 -4.94 -3.65
CA GLU A 116 -6.10 -5.02 -4.56
C GLU A 116 -4.99 -4.01 -4.23
N SER A 117 -5.24 -3.08 -3.32
CA SER A 117 -4.29 -2.03 -2.98
C SER A 117 -3.04 -2.53 -2.24
N ASP A 118 -1.93 -1.82 -2.43
CA ASP A 118 -0.71 -2.04 -1.65
C ASP A 118 -0.91 -1.77 -0.15
N PHE A 119 -1.83 -0.87 0.20
CA PHE A 119 -2.22 -0.61 1.56
C PHE A 119 -2.80 -1.87 2.24
N TYR A 120 -3.83 -2.49 1.64
CA TYR A 120 -4.45 -3.69 2.20
C TYR A 120 -3.48 -4.88 2.20
N LYS A 121 -2.69 -5.05 1.14
CA LYS A 121 -1.62 -6.07 1.07
C LYS A 121 -0.62 -5.92 2.21
N SER A 122 -0.23 -4.69 2.58
CA SER A 122 0.65 -4.43 3.73
C SER A 122 -0.02 -4.81 5.06
N VAL A 123 -1.30 -4.49 5.24
CA VAL A 123 -2.06 -4.87 6.44
C VAL A 123 -2.15 -6.40 6.57
N ARG A 124 -2.50 -7.11 5.49
CA ARG A 124 -2.54 -8.58 5.46
C ARG A 124 -1.18 -9.22 5.77
N ARG A 125 -0.09 -8.70 5.21
CA ARG A 125 1.27 -9.17 5.54
C ARG A 125 1.56 -9.03 7.03
N THR A 126 1.16 -7.91 7.64
CA THR A 126 1.32 -7.69 9.09
C THR A 126 0.52 -8.73 9.90
N ARG A 127 -0.73 -9.00 9.52
CA ARG A 127 -1.58 -10.02 10.15
C ARG A 127 -0.93 -11.40 10.11
N ASN A 128 -0.44 -11.81 8.95
CA ASN A 128 0.19 -13.12 8.77
C ASN A 128 1.46 -13.27 9.63
N LEU A 129 2.26 -12.20 9.76
CA LEU A 129 3.44 -12.19 10.63
C LEU A 129 3.07 -12.31 12.12
N ILE A 130 2.02 -11.62 12.56
CA ILE A 130 1.53 -11.70 13.95
C ILE A 130 1.04 -13.12 14.23
N ASN A 131 0.23 -13.70 13.35
CA ASN A 131 -0.29 -15.06 13.51
C ASN A 131 0.84 -16.09 13.53
N LYS A 132 1.84 -15.96 12.65
CA LYS A 132 3.02 -16.83 12.63
C LYS A 132 3.80 -16.75 13.95
N ARG A 133 4.00 -15.55 14.51
CA ARG A 133 4.68 -15.38 15.80
C ARG A 133 3.88 -15.97 16.96
N ARG A 134 2.55 -15.83 16.96
CA ARG A 134 1.67 -16.44 17.97
C ARG A 134 1.71 -17.96 17.92
N ALA A 135 1.66 -18.54 16.71
CA ALA A 135 1.78 -19.99 16.53
C ALA A 135 3.14 -20.50 17.04
N ALA A 136 4.23 -19.79 16.74
CA ALA A 136 5.56 -20.14 17.23
C ALA A 136 5.68 -20.01 18.77
N ALA A 137 5.07 -18.99 19.37
CA ALA A 137 5.07 -18.80 20.82
C ALA A 137 4.19 -19.83 21.56
N GLY A 138 3.05 -20.22 20.98
CA GLY A 138 2.16 -21.26 21.54
C GLY A 138 2.70 -22.68 21.39
N ALA A 139 3.59 -22.91 20.43
CA ALA A 139 4.29 -24.19 20.28
C ALA A 139 5.39 -24.41 21.35
N GLY A 140 5.75 -23.38 22.13
CA GLY A 140 6.77 -23.46 23.18
C GLY A 140 6.26 -23.81 24.57
N THR A 141 4.94 -23.93 24.78
CA THR A 141 4.34 -24.07 26.13
C THR A 141 3.80 -25.47 26.45
N THR A 142 4.01 -26.45 25.58
CA THR A 142 3.68 -27.87 25.82
C THR A 142 4.95 -28.64 26.18
N GLY A 143 5.50 -28.40 27.38
CA GLY A 143 6.80 -28.98 27.71
C GLY A 143 7.31 -28.80 29.14
N THR A 144 6.48 -28.82 30.18
CA THR A 144 6.94 -29.21 31.53
C THR A 144 5.77 -29.81 32.32
N GLY A 145 5.31 -30.98 31.88
CA GLY A 145 4.67 -31.93 32.79
C GLY A 145 5.75 -32.55 33.67
N GLY A 146 6.00 -31.94 34.83
CA GLY A 146 6.70 -32.57 35.94
C GLY A 146 5.65 -32.98 36.96
N GLY A 147 5.23 -34.23 36.93
CA GLY A 147 4.29 -34.79 37.88
C GLY A 147 4.84 -34.73 39.31
N ALA A 148 3.99 -34.35 40.25
CA ALA A 148 4.14 -34.73 41.65
C ALA A 148 2.83 -35.42 42.06
N ALA A 149 2.90 -36.75 42.07
CA ALA A 149 1.90 -37.62 42.62
C ALA A 149 1.99 -37.66 44.15
N ALA A 150 0.85 -37.99 44.76
CA ALA A 150 0.66 -38.68 46.04
C ALA A 150 1.00 -37.95 47.35
N GLY A 151 0.01 -37.94 48.25
CA GLY A 151 0.16 -37.56 49.64
C GLY A 151 -1.17 -37.60 50.40
N SER A 152 -1.76 -38.79 50.52
CA SER A 152 -2.80 -39.07 51.53
C SER A 152 -2.26 -38.84 52.94
N SER A 153 -3.07 -38.25 53.82
CA SER A 153 -3.12 -38.40 55.30
C SER A 153 -4.22 -37.43 55.76
N ASP A 154 -5.45 -37.85 56.04
CA ASP A 154 -5.89 -38.59 57.24
C ASP A 154 -5.33 -37.99 58.53
N SER A 155 -6.18 -37.25 59.28
CA SER A 155 -6.20 -37.22 60.75
C SER A 155 -7.25 -36.24 61.30
N LYS A 156 -8.28 -36.86 61.90
CA LYS A 156 -9.03 -36.49 63.11
C LYS A 156 -10.05 -35.34 63.07
#